data_AF-A0A447TEA8-F1
#
_entry.id   AF-A0A447TEA8-F1
#
_cell.length_a   1.000
_cell.length_b   1.000
_cell.length_c   1.000
_cell.angle_alpha   90.00
_cell.angle_beta   90.00
_cell.angle_gamma   90.00
#
_symmetry.space_group_name_H-M   'P 1'
#
loop_
_entity.id
_entity.type
_entity.pdbx_description
1 polymer ?
#
loop_
_entity_poly.entity_id
_entity_poly.type
_entity_poly.pdbx_seq_one_letter_code
_entity_poly.pdbx_strand_id
1 'polypeptide(L)'
;MPTPFSDIKRLLLHRRHALLTGASGLFLILLGGNVVAGWLLRLAPILPENIHMVISTASCMALYGIGLLLALWRPHGRAHRLPVLLILFIVAMVAAEHLSGRHWWIDFPELHAWRHDVVPIPGRMAPTTALALAMLAIGMWLLPAARPGRLQALRACVLAPLLLGALGPPLM
;
A
#
# COMPACT_ATOMS: atom_id res chain seq x y z
N MET A 1 22.89 -27.36 20.77
CA MET A 1 22.56 -28.10 19.53
C MET A 1 21.07 -27.93 19.27
N PRO A 2 20.63 -27.42 18.10
CA PRO A 2 19.21 -27.36 17.76
C PRO A 2 18.64 -28.79 17.70
N THR A 3 17.50 -29.03 18.33
CA THR A 3 16.81 -30.32 18.25
C THR A 3 16.08 -30.42 16.92
N PRO A 4 15.94 -31.61 16.31
CA PRO A 4 15.27 -31.80 15.03
C PRO A 4 13.82 -31.27 15.03
N PHE A 5 13.16 -31.29 16.19
CA PHE A 5 11.84 -30.68 16.39
C PHE A 5 11.84 -29.15 16.24
N SER A 6 12.92 -28.47 16.64
CA SER A 6 13.05 -27.01 16.52
C SER A 6 13.20 -26.55 15.07
N ASP A 7 13.78 -27.38 14.22
CA ASP A 7 14.01 -27.08 12.80
C ASP A 7 12.73 -27.29 11.96
N ILE A 8 11.97 -28.35 12.24
CA ILE A 8 10.65 -28.58 11.61
C ILE A 8 9.69 -27.42 11.93
N LYS A 9 9.64 -26.98 13.19
CA LYS A 9 8.80 -25.84 13.60
C LYS A 9 9.21 -24.55 12.89
N ARG A 10 10.52 -24.29 12.74
CA ARG A 10 11.04 -23.13 11.99
C ARG A 10 10.66 -23.18 10.51
N LEU A 11 10.80 -24.33 9.87
CA LEU A 11 10.42 -24.53 8.47
C LEU A 11 8.92 -24.30 8.24
N LEU A 12 8.07 -24.84 9.12
CA LEU A 12 6.62 -24.65 9.06
C LEU A 12 6.23 -23.18 9.25
N LEU A 13 6.83 -22.48 10.22
CA LEU A 13 6.60 -21.06 10.45
C LEU A 13 7.04 -20.21 9.26
N HIS A 14 8.23 -20.47 8.72
CA HIS A 14 8.74 -19.77 7.55
C HIS A 14 7.82 -19.96 6.33
N ARG A 15 7.36 -21.18 6.07
CA ARG A 15 6.43 -21.49 4.97
C ARG A 15 5.07 -20.81 5.17
N ARG A 16 4.53 -20.79 6.39
CA ARG A 16 3.28 -20.07 6.70
C ARG A 16 3.42 -18.57 6.45
N HIS A 17 4.50 -17.95 6.91
CA HIS A 17 4.74 -16.51 6.67
C HIS A 17 4.91 -16.19 5.19
N ALA A 18 5.59 -17.05 4.44
CA ALA A 18 5.74 -16.92 2.99
C ALA A 18 4.36 -16.98 2.29
N LEU A 19 3.52 -17.95 2.65
CA LEU A 19 2.17 -18.09 2.10
C LEU A 19 1.28 -16.89 2.43
N LEU A 20 1.27 -16.42 3.68
CA LEU A 20 0.49 -15.25 4.08
C LEU A 20 0.96 -14.00 3.35
N THR A 21 2.27 -13.76 3.28
CA THR A 21 2.84 -12.63 2.53
C THR A 21 2.47 -12.68 1.05
N GLY A 22 2.54 -13.88 0.45
CA GLY A 22 2.16 -14.10 -0.94
C GLY A 22 0.67 -13.85 -1.19
N ALA A 23 -0.20 -14.39 -0.34
CA ALA A 23 -1.64 -14.19 -0.44
C ALA A 23 -2.04 -12.72 -0.25
N SER A 24 -1.45 -12.03 0.74
CA SER A 24 -1.66 -10.59 0.95
C SER A 24 -1.17 -9.77 -0.24
N GLY A 25 0.01 -10.09 -0.79
CA GLY A 25 0.54 -9.40 -1.97
C GLY A 25 -0.38 -9.55 -3.19
N LEU A 26 -0.83 -10.78 -3.47
CA LEU A 26 -1.75 -11.06 -4.57
C LEU A 26 -3.10 -10.34 -4.36
N PHE A 27 -3.64 -10.38 -3.15
CA PHE A 27 -4.89 -9.69 -2.81
C PHE A 27 -4.79 -8.18 -3.09
N LEU A 28 -3.70 -7.53 -2.67
CA LEU A 28 -3.51 -6.09 -2.92
C LEU A 28 -3.37 -5.75 -4.40
N ILE A 29 -2.72 -6.61 -5.20
CA ILE A 29 -2.63 -6.45 -6.65
C ILE A 29 -4.01 -6.54 -7.30
N LEU A 30 -4.80 -7.55 -6.94
CA LEU A 30 -6.14 -7.75 -7.48
C LEU A 30 -7.07 -6.61 -7.07
N LEU A 31 -7.01 -6.20 -5.80
CA LEU A 31 -7.81 -5.09 -5.28
C LEU A 31 -7.49 -3.78 -6.00
N GLY A 32 -6.20 -3.40 -6.06
CA GLY A 32 -5.77 -2.17 -6.73
C GLY A 32 -6.03 -2.22 -8.24
N GLY A 33 -5.73 -3.35 -8.88
CA GLY A 33 -5.96 -3.55 -10.31
C GLY A 33 -7.43 -3.46 -10.70
N ASN A 34 -8.34 -4.03 -9.90
CA ASN A 34 -9.77 -3.98 -10.16
C ASN A 34 -10.32 -2.54 -10.03
N VAL A 35 -9.83 -1.77 -9.05
CA VAL A 35 -10.21 -0.35 -8.90
C VAL A 35 -9.72 0.48 -10.10
N VAL A 36 -8.45 0.32 -10.49
CA VAL A 36 -7.89 1.03 -11.67
C VAL A 36 -8.66 0.65 -12.94
N ALA A 37 -8.94 -0.64 -13.15
CA ALA A 37 -9.73 -1.11 -14.27
C ALA A 37 -11.17 -0.56 -14.24
N GLY A 38 -11.80 -0.52 -13.06
CA GLY A 38 -13.15 0.04 -12.88
C GLY A 38 -13.23 1.52 -13.25
N TRP A 39 -12.21 2.31 -12.93
CA TRP A 39 -12.11 3.71 -13.34
C TRP A 39 -11.86 3.86 -14.85
N LEU A 40 -10.91 3.10 -15.42
CA LEU A 40 -10.57 3.18 -16.84
C LEU A 40 -11.71 2.70 -17.77
N LEU A 41 -12.43 1.64 -17.37
CA LEU A 41 -13.51 1.03 -18.15
C LEU A 41 -14.89 1.62 -17.82
N ARG A 42 -14.97 2.59 -16.89
CA ARG A 42 -16.22 3.19 -16.39
C ARG A 42 -17.24 2.14 -15.91
N LEU A 43 -16.75 1.09 -15.25
CA LEU A 43 -17.60 0.02 -14.73
C LEU A 43 -18.19 0.40 -13.36
N ALA A 44 -19.43 -0.04 -13.11
CA ALA A 44 -20.00 0.03 -11.77
C ALA A 44 -19.11 -0.76 -10.78
N PRO A 45 -18.88 -0.25 -9.56
CA PRO A 45 -17.98 -0.91 -8.64
C PRO A 45 -18.66 -2.20 -8.14
N ILE A 46 -17.89 -3.28 -8.06
CA ILE A 46 -18.37 -4.53 -7.45
C ILE A 46 -18.51 -4.35 -5.93
N LEU A 47 -17.80 -3.38 -5.36
CA LEU A 47 -17.85 -3.01 -3.94
C LEU A 47 -18.86 -1.87 -3.69
N PRO A 48 -19.40 -1.78 -2.46
CA PRO A 48 -20.39 -0.76 -2.09
C PRO A 48 -19.92 0.67 -2.41
N GLU A 49 -20.84 1.51 -2.87
CA GLU A 49 -20.64 2.93 -3.25
C GLU A 49 -20.09 3.82 -2.12
N ASN A 50 -19.91 3.33 -0.88
CA ASN A 50 -19.37 4.14 0.21
C ASN A 50 -17.84 4.13 0.30
N ILE A 51 -17.13 3.33 -0.52
CA ILE A 51 -15.65 3.21 -0.46
C ILE A 51 -15.05 3.52 -1.83
N HIS A 52 -15.01 4.80 -2.18
CA HIS A 52 -14.36 5.26 -3.40
C HIS A 52 -12.85 5.38 -3.19
N MET A 53 -12.13 4.31 -3.56
CA MET A 53 -10.68 4.34 -3.58
C MET A 53 -10.19 5.06 -4.85
N VAL A 54 -9.39 6.12 -4.65
CA VAL A 54 -8.83 6.92 -5.74
C VAL A 54 -7.73 6.14 -6.48
N ILE A 55 -7.52 6.46 -7.77
CA ILE A 55 -6.54 5.77 -8.64
C ILE A 55 -5.14 5.74 -8.06
N SER A 56 -4.65 6.83 -7.45
CA SER A 56 -3.33 6.84 -6.79
C SER A 56 -3.23 5.84 -5.63
N THR A 57 -4.27 5.75 -4.81
CA THR A 57 -4.34 4.80 -3.69
C THR A 57 -4.34 3.37 -4.21
N ALA A 58 -5.14 3.09 -5.24
CA ALA A 58 -5.19 1.79 -5.90
C ALA A 58 -3.84 1.38 -6.51
N SER A 59 -3.19 2.32 -7.18
CA SER A 59 -1.87 2.12 -7.78
C SER A 59 -0.81 1.83 -6.73
N CYS A 60 -0.80 2.58 -5.62
CA CYS A 60 0.12 2.35 -4.51
C CYS A 60 -0.11 1.00 -3.83
N MET A 61 -1.37 0.56 -3.65
CA MET A 61 -1.68 -0.77 -3.12
C MET A 61 -1.20 -1.89 -4.05
N ALA A 62 -1.45 -1.76 -5.36
CA ALA A 62 -0.99 -2.73 -6.34
C ALA A 62 0.55 -2.79 -6.37
N LEU A 63 1.23 -1.64 -6.39
CA LEU A 63 2.70 -1.56 -6.32
C LEU A 63 3.24 -2.17 -5.04
N TYR A 64 2.58 -1.97 -3.90
CA TYR A 64 2.98 -2.56 -2.63
C TYR A 64 2.85 -4.09 -2.68
N GLY A 65 1.75 -4.61 -3.24
CA GLY A 65 1.57 -6.05 -3.46
C GLY A 65 2.65 -6.63 -4.37
N ILE A 66 2.99 -5.95 -5.47
CA ILE A 66 4.11 -6.34 -6.36
C ILE A 66 5.43 -6.35 -5.58
N GLY A 67 5.69 -5.32 -4.78
CA GLY A 67 6.87 -5.23 -3.93
C GLY A 67 7.00 -6.39 -2.94
N LEU A 68 5.89 -6.81 -2.32
CA LEU A 68 5.85 -7.98 -1.42
C LEU A 68 6.18 -9.28 -2.16
N LEU A 69 5.57 -9.51 -3.34
CA LEU A 69 5.84 -10.70 -4.15
C LEU A 69 7.30 -10.74 -4.63
N LEU A 70 7.86 -9.60 -5.03
CA LEU A 70 9.27 -9.49 -5.42
C LEU A 70 10.22 -9.74 -4.23
N ALA A 71 9.89 -9.22 -3.05
CA ALA A 71 10.65 -9.46 -1.83
C ALA A 71 10.60 -10.94 -1.41
N LEU A 72 9.47 -11.62 -1.64
CA LEU A 72 9.33 -13.05 -1.37
C LEU A 72 10.12 -13.91 -2.38
N TRP A 73 10.05 -13.57 -3.67
CA TRP A 73 10.71 -14.34 -4.73
C TRP A 73 12.23 -14.13 -4.75
N ARG A 74 12.70 -12.91 -4.48
CA ARG A 74 14.14 -12.57 -4.43
C ARG A 74 14.45 -11.75 -3.16
N PRO A 75 14.57 -12.40 -1.98
CA PRO A 75 14.78 -11.70 -0.71
C PRO A 75 16.09 -10.91 -0.62
N HIS A 76 17.12 -11.34 -1.34
CA HIS A 76 18.41 -10.63 -1.44
C HIS A 76 18.46 -9.64 -2.63
N GLY A 77 17.44 -9.64 -3.49
CA GLY A 77 17.36 -8.78 -4.66
C GLY A 77 16.91 -7.37 -4.30
N ARG A 78 17.34 -6.38 -5.09
CA ARG A 78 16.89 -4.98 -4.96
C ARG A 78 15.61 -4.67 -5.77
N ALA A 79 14.99 -5.68 -6.39
CA ALA A 79 13.84 -5.50 -7.28
C ALA A 79 12.64 -4.86 -6.56
N HIS A 80 12.39 -5.19 -5.29
CA HIS A 80 11.33 -4.58 -4.47
C HIS A 80 11.55 -3.08 -4.20
N ARG A 81 12.73 -2.52 -4.47
CA ARG A 81 13.00 -1.09 -4.27
C ARG A 81 12.32 -0.21 -5.31
N LEU A 82 12.16 -0.69 -6.54
CA LEU A 82 11.49 0.05 -7.60
C LEU A 82 10.03 0.39 -7.23
N PRO A 83 9.17 -0.59 -6.85
CA PRO A 83 7.80 -0.26 -6.43
C PRO A 83 7.78 0.63 -5.19
N VAL A 84 8.72 0.47 -4.24
CA VAL A 84 8.83 1.37 -3.09
C VAL A 84 9.11 2.82 -3.52
N LEU A 85 10.06 3.04 -4.43
CA LEU A 85 10.37 4.38 -4.94
C LEU A 85 9.16 5.00 -5.66
N LEU A 86 8.44 4.19 -6.45
CA LEU A 86 7.23 4.65 -7.13
C LEU A 86 6.13 5.06 -6.13
N ILE A 87 5.90 4.27 -5.08
CA ILE A 87 4.93 4.61 -4.03
C ILE A 87 5.35 5.92 -3.34
N LEU A 88 6.62 6.05 -2.94
CA LEU A 88 7.12 7.26 -2.29
C LEU A 88 7.02 8.49 -3.20
N PHE A 89 7.26 8.32 -4.49
CA PHE A 89 7.09 9.39 -5.48
C PHE A 89 5.63 9.84 -5.57
N ILE A 90 4.69 8.90 -5.69
CA ILE A 90 3.25 9.21 -5.74
C ILE A 90 2.82 9.92 -4.45
N VAL A 91 3.21 9.39 -3.28
CA VAL A 91 2.87 10.01 -1.99
C VAL A 91 3.50 11.40 -1.84
N ALA A 92 4.73 11.60 -2.27
CA ALA A 92 5.39 12.91 -2.23
C ALA A 92 4.67 13.93 -3.12
N MET A 93 4.20 13.51 -4.30
CA MET A 93 3.40 14.33 -5.20
C MET A 93 2.04 14.71 -4.56
N VAL A 94 1.35 13.75 -3.96
CA VAL A 94 0.09 13.99 -3.21
C VAL A 94 0.33 14.95 -2.04
N ALA A 95 1.42 14.78 -1.30
CA ALA A 95 1.78 15.66 -0.18
C ALA A 95 2.11 17.09 -0.66
N ALA A 96 2.82 17.22 -1.78
CA ALA A 96 3.07 18.52 -2.42
C ALA A 96 1.78 19.20 -2.88
N GLU A 97 0.81 18.42 -3.38
CA GLU A 97 -0.52 18.92 -3.73
C GLU A 97 -1.26 19.45 -2.50
N HIS A 98 -1.24 18.72 -1.39
CA HIS A 98 -1.82 19.16 -0.11
C HIS A 98 -1.14 20.40 0.45
N LEU A 99 0.18 20.52 0.35
CA LEU A 99 0.91 21.67 0.88
C LEU A 99 0.79 22.92 0.01
N SER A 100 0.73 22.76 -1.32
CA SER A 100 0.62 23.88 -2.25
C SER A 100 -0.80 24.40 -2.44
N GLY A 101 -1.81 23.62 -2.04
CA GLY A 101 -3.22 23.94 -2.28
C GLY A 101 -3.59 24.02 -3.76
N ARG A 102 -2.68 23.64 -4.68
CA ARG A 102 -2.88 23.64 -6.13
C ARG A 102 -3.22 22.24 -6.59
N HIS A 103 -4.18 22.11 -7.50
CA HIS A 103 -4.54 20.83 -8.12
C HIS A 103 -3.52 20.45 -9.20
N TRP A 104 -2.78 19.38 -8.99
CA TRP A 104 -1.77 18.91 -9.96
C TRP A 104 -2.31 17.81 -10.88
N TRP A 105 -3.63 17.54 -10.82
CA TRP A 105 -4.33 16.56 -11.68
C TRP A 105 -3.81 15.13 -11.56
N ILE A 106 -3.05 14.81 -10.50
CA ILE A 106 -2.41 13.50 -10.29
C ILE A 106 -3.44 12.36 -10.24
N ASP A 107 -4.63 12.66 -9.74
CA ASP A 107 -5.71 11.70 -9.56
C ASP A 107 -6.76 11.74 -10.69
N PHE A 108 -6.50 12.45 -11.79
CA PHE A 108 -7.39 12.54 -12.96
C PHE A 108 -8.86 12.85 -12.55
N PRO A 109 -9.14 14.05 -12.05
CA PRO A 109 -10.47 14.41 -11.56
C PRO A 109 -11.57 14.27 -12.62
N GLU A 110 -11.26 14.49 -13.90
CA GLU A 110 -12.20 14.24 -15.01
C GLU A 110 -12.61 12.77 -15.14
N LEU A 111 -11.71 11.83 -14.83
CA LEU A 111 -12.01 10.41 -14.83
C LEU A 111 -12.85 10.00 -13.62
N HIS A 112 -12.93 10.87 -12.60
CA HIS A 112 -13.79 10.70 -11.44
C HIS A 112 -15.12 11.46 -11.57
N ALA A 113 -15.17 12.51 -12.40
CA ALA A 113 -16.33 13.40 -12.55
C ALA A 113 -17.60 12.73 -13.05
N TRP A 114 -17.49 11.58 -13.75
CA TRP A 114 -18.65 10.82 -14.21
C TRP A 114 -19.43 10.15 -13.06
N ARG A 115 -18.81 9.97 -11.89
CA ARG A 115 -19.50 9.62 -10.65
C ARG A 115 -19.70 10.89 -9.84
N HIS A 116 -20.95 11.29 -9.65
CA HIS A 116 -21.30 12.39 -8.76
C HIS A 116 -21.19 11.93 -7.30
N ASP A 117 -19.97 11.83 -6.78
CA ASP A 117 -19.74 11.54 -5.37
C ASP A 117 -19.74 12.86 -4.57
N VAL A 118 -20.45 12.88 -3.44
CA VAL A 118 -20.74 14.01 -2.53
C VAL A 118 -19.50 14.49 -1.74
N VAL A 119 -18.30 14.35 -2.31
CA VAL A 119 -17.04 14.76 -1.66
C VAL A 119 -16.64 16.14 -2.20
N PRO A 120 -16.29 17.12 -1.34
CA PRO A 120 -16.07 18.51 -1.76
C PRO A 120 -14.95 18.70 -2.79
N ILE A 121 -14.07 17.70 -2.96
CA ILE A 121 -13.09 17.64 -4.06
C ILE A 121 -12.94 16.16 -4.50
N PRO A 122 -13.59 15.72 -5.59
CA PRO A 122 -13.51 14.34 -6.04
C PRO A 122 -12.09 13.97 -6.49
N GLY A 123 -11.66 12.77 -6.15
CA GLY A 123 -10.38 12.22 -6.56
C GLY A 123 -9.18 12.86 -5.86
N ARG A 124 -9.18 13.02 -4.54
CA ARG A 124 -7.94 13.29 -3.79
C ARG A 124 -7.70 12.20 -2.76
N MET A 125 -6.50 11.64 -2.77
CA MET A 125 -6.05 10.74 -1.71
C MET A 125 -6.03 11.47 -0.36
N ALA A 126 -6.71 10.90 0.65
CA ALA A 126 -6.70 11.45 2.00
C ALA A 126 -5.26 11.48 2.57
N PRO A 127 -4.88 12.55 3.30
CA PRO A 127 -3.51 12.73 3.79
C PRO A 127 -3.09 11.63 4.77
N THR A 128 -4.03 11.11 5.56
CA THR A 128 -3.81 9.97 6.47
C THR A 128 -3.49 8.68 5.71
N THR A 129 -4.18 8.42 4.59
CA THR A 129 -3.90 7.29 3.71
C THR A 129 -2.54 7.43 3.03
N ALA A 130 -2.18 8.65 2.58
CA ALA A 130 -0.88 8.92 1.97
C ALA A 130 0.26 8.63 2.95
N LEU A 131 0.14 9.12 4.18
CA LEU A 131 1.09 8.85 5.25
C LEU A 131 1.20 7.35 5.55
N ALA A 132 0.07 6.64 5.65
CA ALA A 132 0.06 5.20 5.88
C ALA A 132 0.80 4.42 4.77
N LEU A 133 0.57 4.75 3.50
CA LEU A 133 1.26 4.10 2.38
C LEU A 133 2.76 4.44 2.34
N ALA A 134 3.16 5.66 2.68
CA ALA A 134 4.58 6.00 2.83
C ALA A 134 5.25 5.18 3.93
N MET A 135 4.61 5.05 5.10
CA MET A 135 5.14 4.23 6.19
C MET A 135 5.28 2.76 5.78
N LEU A 136 4.27 2.19 5.12
CA LEU A 136 4.36 0.82 4.60
C LEU A 136 5.51 0.65 3.61
N ALA A 137 5.67 1.59 2.65
CA ALA A 137 6.73 1.57 1.66
C ALA A 137 8.13 1.68 2.30
N ILE A 138 8.30 2.56 3.29
CA ILE A 138 9.53 2.68 4.08
C ILE A 138 9.80 1.39 4.86
N GLY A 139 8.78 0.78 5.46
CA GLY A 139 8.87 -0.52 6.10
C GLY A 139 9.41 -1.59 5.14
N MET A 140 8.85 -1.67 3.92
CA MET A 140 9.34 -2.59 2.90
C MET A 140 10.79 -2.31 2.48
N TRP A 141 11.21 -1.05 2.41
CA TRP A 141 12.62 -0.72 2.16
C TRP A 141 13.55 -1.25 3.26
N LEU A 142 13.06 -1.24 4.50
CA LEU A 142 13.82 -1.67 5.67
C LEU A 142 13.87 -3.20 5.83
N LEU A 143 13.06 -3.97 5.10
CA LEU A 143 12.88 -5.43 5.22
C LEU A 143 14.19 -6.26 5.32
N PRO A 144 15.30 -5.92 4.65
CA PRO A 144 16.61 -6.56 4.87
C PRO A 144 17.24 -6.23 6.25
N ALA A 145 16.42 -6.08 7.30
CA ALA A 145 16.83 -5.58 8.62
C ALA A 145 17.58 -6.65 9.42
N ALA A 146 18.92 -6.59 9.39
CA ALA A 146 19.78 -7.40 10.26
C ALA A 146 20.02 -6.78 11.65
N ARG A 147 19.69 -5.49 11.85
CA ARG A 147 20.00 -4.73 13.08
C ARG A 147 18.74 -4.48 13.94
N PRO A 148 18.83 -4.54 15.28
CA PRO A 148 17.68 -4.40 16.18
C PRO A 148 16.95 -3.05 16.04
N GLY A 149 17.67 -1.93 15.87
CA GLY A 149 17.05 -0.63 15.64
C GLY A 149 16.26 -0.52 14.33
N ARG A 150 16.75 -1.17 13.25
CA ARG A 150 16.02 -1.25 11.98
C ARG A 150 14.77 -2.12 12.08
N LEU A 151 14.82 -3.18 12.90
CA LEU A 151 13.66 -4.04 13.16
C LEU A 151 12.57 -3.30 13.95
N GLN A 152 12.95 -2.47 14.93
CA GLN A 152 11.99 -1.60 15.63
C GLN A 152 11.35 -0.59 14.68
N ALA A 153 12.15 0.08 13.85
CA ALA A 153 11.64 1.01 12.84
C ALA A 153 10.67 0.32 11.85
N LEU A 154 11.00 -0.89 11.38
CA LEU A 154 10.12 -1.70 10.55
C LEU A 154 8.77 -1.97 11.24
N ARG A 155 8.79 -2.40 12.52
CA ARG A 155 7.56 -2.67 13.28
C ARG A 155 6.71 -1.41 13.43
N ALA A 156 7.32 -0.27 13.74
CA ALA A 156 6.61 1.01 13.82
C ALA A 156 5.96 1.38 12.48
N CYS A 157 6.69 1.19 11.36
CA CYS A 157 6.20 1.44 10.00
C CYS A 157 5.01 0.56 9.59
N VAL A 158 4.85 -0.62 10.20
CA VAL A 158 3.72 -1.53 9.92
C VAL A 158 2.56 -1.28 10.88
N LEU A 159 2.83 -1.00 12.16
CA LEU A 159 1.81 -0.79 13.18
C LEU A 159 1.12 0.58 13.06
N ALA A 160 1.85 1.63 12.71
CA ALA A 160 1.27 2.97 12.61
C ALA A 160 0.18 3.07 11.52
N PRO A 161 0.33 2.51 10.30
CA PRO A 161 -0.75 2.42 9.32
C PRO A 161 -2.02 1.72 9.83
N LEU A 162 -1.87 0.65 10.64
CA LEU A 162 -3.00 -0.04 11.26
C LEU A 162 -3.76 0.88 12.22
N LEU A 163 -3.04 1.66 13.02
CA LEU A 163 -3.63 2.64 13.93
C LEU A 163 -4.30 3.78 13.14
N LEU A 164 -3.67 4.30 12.09
CA LEU A 164 -4.23 5.33 11.23
C LEU A 164 -5.52 4.86 10.52
N GLY A 165 -5.56 3.60 10.09
CA GLY A 165 -6.77 3.00 9.51
C GLY A 165 -7.88 2.79 10.54
N ALA A 166 -7.54 2.38 11.76
CA ALA A 166 -8.51 2.19 12.84
C ALA A 166 -9.11 3.51 13.36
N LEU A 167 -8.34 4.60 13.30
CA LEU A 167 -8.81 5.92 13.72
C LEU A 167 -9.79 6.56 12.71
N GLY A 168 -9.92 6.00 11.50
CA GLY A 168 -10.78 6.54 10.44
C GLY A 168 -10.33 7.94 9.97
N PRO A 169 -10.89 8.46 8.87
CA PRO A 169 -10.69 9.88 8.56
C PRO A 169 -11.25 10.71 9.73
N PRO A 170 -10.49 11.67 10.31
CA PRO A 170 -11.12 12.69 11.11
C PRO A 170 -12.14 13.39 10.21
N LEU A 171 -13.40 13.43 10.67
CA LEU A 171 -14.46 14.23 10.09
C LEU A 171 -13.92 15.66 9.92
N MET A 172 -13.57 16.04 8.69
CA MET A 172 -13.31 17.41 8.26
C MET A 172 -14.04 17.65 6.96
#